data_AF-A0A956QSX7-F1
#
_entry.id   AF-A0A956QSX7-F1
#
_cell.length_a   1.000
_cell.length_b   1.000
_cell.length_c   1.000
_cell.angle_alpha   90.00
_cell.angle_beta   90.00
_cell.angle_gamma   90.00
#
_symmetry.space_group_name_H-M   'P 1'
#
loop_
_entity.id
_entity.type
_entity.pdbx_description
1 polymer ?
#
loop_
_entity_poly.entity_id
_entity_poly.type
_entity_poly.pdbx_seq_one_letter_code
_entity_poly.pdbx_strand_id
1 'polypeptide(L)'
;MKEPSRSTNLGEDDALVRFRGPLIALAIAIIGFGLYYGYRVMSDKYSVKPEKLFTDTFEDNFTTVSNFKGGGEVSGSHDTWLYFKMTKEATLRNKEQFTGEDREEVARRWFIKLFPDSEGLQPVNYQYLKLKSRIDNQADHINHYWYLYNWRTDEHYYRDWGY
;
A
#
# COMPACT_ATOMS: atom_id res chain seq x y z
N MET A 1 13.94 -62.06 -59.07
CA MET A 1 14.18 -60.64 -58.72
C MET A 1 12.85 -59.95 -58.47
N LYS A 2 12.61 -59.53 -57.21
CA LYS A 2 11.58 -58.56 -56.85
C LYS A 2 11.96 -58.01 -55.48
N GLU A 3 12.49 -56.78 -55.45
CA GLU A 3 12.67 -56.01 -54.21
C GLU A 3 11.30 -55.52 -53.72
N PRO A 4 11.03 -55.49 -52.40
CA PRO A 4 9.92 -54.74 -51.86
C PRO A 4 10.33 -53.28 -51.65
N SER A 5 9.59 -52.38 -52.29
CA SER A 5 9.70 -50.93 -52.11
C SER A 5 9.38 -50.55 -50.67
N ARG A 6 10.37 -49.98 -49.97
CA ARG A 6 10.22 -49.38 -48.65
C ARG A 6 9.52 -48.02 -48.81
N SER A 7 8.24 -47.95 -48.46
CA SER A 7 7.50 -46.68 -48.42
C SER A 7 7.99 -45.81 -47.26
N THR A 8 8.56 -44.67 -47.61
CA THR A 8 9.01 -43.60 -46.71
C THR A 8 7.82 -42.89 -46.04
N ASN A 9 7.58 -43.19 -44.77
CA ASN A 9 6.92 -42.26 -43.85
C ASN A 9 7.96 -41.23 -43.41
N LEU A 10 8.07 -40.10 -44.12
CA LEU A 10 9.07 -39.05 -43.87
C LEU A 10 8.45 -37.64 -43.81
N GLY A 11 7.12 -37.54 -43.68
CA GLY A 11 6.41 -36.26 -43.70
C GLY A 11 5.86 -35.78 -42.36
N GLU A 12 5.54 -36.68 -41.42
CA GLU A 12 4.86 -36.30 -40.16
C GLU A 12 5.83 -35.90 -39.04
N ASP A 13 7.03 -36.49 -38.99
CA ASP A 13 7.98 -36.24 -37.90
C ASP A 13 8.70 -34.88 -38.02
N ASP A 14 8.96 -34.41 -39.23
CA ASP A 14 9.69 -33.15 -39.47
C ASP A 14 8.86 -31.90 -39.18
N ALA A 15 7.55 -31.95 -39.41
CA ALA A 15 6.65 -30.86 -39.07
C ALA A 15 6.59 -30.68 -37.54
N LEU A 16 6.44 -31.77 -36.80
CA LEU A 16 6.37 -31.73 -35.34
C LEU A 16 7.66 -31.21 -34.70
N VAL A 17 8.83 -31.56 -35.24
CA VAL A 17 10.14 -31.08 -34.74
C VAL A 17 10.34 -29.59 -35.03
N ARG A 18 9.90 -29.08 -36.19
CA ARG A 18 10.02 -27.65 -36.54
C ARG A 18 9.15 -26.73 -35.69
N PHE A 19 7.98 -27.20 -35.23
CA PHE A 19 7.06 -26.39 -34.43
C PHE A 19 7.29 -26.51 -32.90
N ARG A 20 8.06 -27.50 -32.42
CA ARG A 20 8.34 -27.68 -30.98
C ARG A 20 9.01 -26.48 -30.32
N GLY A 21 10.07 -25.93 -30.94
CA GLY A 21 10.77 -24.75 -30.40
C GLY A 21 9.86 -23.53 -30.22
N PRO A 22 9.14 -23.10 -31.29
CA PRO A 22 8.17 -22.01 -31.22
C PRO A 22 7.02 -22.25 -30.21
N LEU A 23 6.51 -23.48 -30.12
CA LEU A 23 5.43 -23.82 -29.18
C LEU A 23 5.90 -23.81 -27.72
N ILE A 24 7.12 -24.27 -27.44
CA ILE A 24 7.73 -24.19 -26.11
C ILE A 24 7.98 -22.73 -25.72
N ALA A 25 8.50 -21.91 -26.63
CA ALA A 25 8.70 -20.48 -26.40
C ALA A 25 7.37 -19.74 -26.13
N LEU A 26 6.31 -20.08 -26.87
CA LEU A 26 4.96 -19.55 -26.66
C LEU A 26 4.41 -19.97 -25.29
N ALA A 27 4.57 -21.23 -24.90
CA ALA A 27 4.13 -21.72 -23.59
C ALA A 27 4.86 -20.99 -22.44
N ILE A 28 6.17 -20.78 -22.56
CA ILE A 28 6.96 -20.01 -21.58
C ILE A 28 6.48 -18.56 -21.52
N ALA A 29 6.20 -17.92 -22.66
CA ALA A 29 5.70 -16.55 -22.71
C ALA A 29 4.32 -16.41 -22.05
N ILE A 30 3.41 -17.38 -22.27
CA ILE A 30 2.08 -17.39 -21.65
C ILE A 30 2.18 -17.57 -20.13
N ILE A 31 3.01 -18.50 -19.67
CA ILE A 31 3.25 -18.72 -18.23
C ILE A 31 3.88 -17.48 -17.60
N GLY A 32 4.91 -16.91 -18.23
CA GLY A 32 5.57 -15.70 -17.76
C GLY A 32 4.61 -14.51 -17.67
N PHE A 33 3.76 -14.34 -18.70
CA PHE A 33 2.73 -13.30 -18.69
C PHE A 33 1.67 -13.53 -17.62
N GLY A 34 1.21 -14.78 -17.44
CA GLY A 34 0.25 -15.14 -16.39
C GLY A 34 0.79 -14.89 -14.98
N LEU A 35 2.04 -15.25 -14.72
CA LEU A 35 2.72 -15.00 -13.44
C LEU A 35 2.94 -13.49 -13.21
N TYR A 36 3.39 -12.75 -14.23
CA TYR A 36 3.58 -11.30 -14.14
C TYR A 36 2.26 -10.56 -13.90
N TYR A 37 1.20 -10.92 -14.63
CA TYR A 37 -0.11 -10.31 -14.48
C TYR A 37 -0.73 -10.65 -13.12
N GLY A 38 -0.65 -11.91 -12.69
CA GLY A 38 -1.08 -12.32 -11.35
C GLY A 38 -0.34 -11.57 -10.24
N TYR A 39 0.99 -11.47 -10.33
CA TYR A 39 1.80 -10.70 -9.40
C TYR A 39 1.40 -9.22 -9.38
N ARG A 40 1.23 -8.58 -10.54
CA ARG A 40 0.84 -7.17 -10.64
C ARG A 40 -0.55 -6.93 -10.05
N VAL A 41 -1.54 -7.77 -10.37
CA VAL A 41 -2.91 -7.64 -9.85
C VAL A 41 -2.95 -7.86 -8.34
N MET A 42 -2.19 -8.82 -7.81
CA MET A 42 -2.08 -9.00 -6.37
C MET A 42 -1.37 -7.81 -5.71
N SER A 43 -0.26 -7.34 -6.28
CA SER A 43 0.46 -6.16 -5.82
C SER A 43 -0.44 -4.92 -5.81
N ASP A 44 -1.27 -4.72 -6.83
CA ASP A 44 -2.21 -3.58 -6.93
C ASP A 44 -3.39 -3.68 -5.93
N LYS A 45 -3.78 -4.91 -5.53
CA LYS A 45 -4.83 -5.14 -4.52
C LYS A 45 -4.32 -4.95 -3.09
N TYR A 46 -3.07 -5.29 -2.82
CA TYR A 46 -2.47 -5.23 -1.49
C TYR A 46 -1.59 -3.99 -1.28
N SER A 47 -1.48 -3.12 -2.29
CA SER A 47 -0.76 -1.85 -2.17
C SER A 47 -1.65 -0.79 -1.53
N VAL A 48 -1.09 -0.14 -0.51
CA VAL A 48 -1.65 1.08 0.06
C VAL A 48 -1.69 2.15 -1.02
N LYS A 49 -2.80 2.89 -1.10
CA LYS A 49 -2.97 4.06 -1.98
C LYS A 49 -3.06 5.30 -1.11
N PRO A 50 -1.91 5.93 -0.75
CA PRO A 50 -1.87 7.03 0.21
C PRO A 50 -2.79 8.20 -0.13
N GLU A 51 -2.87 8.59 -1.41
CA GLU A 51 -3.70 9.71 -1.86
C GLU A 51 -5.19 9.42 -1.67
N LYS A 52 -5.59 8.17 -1.89
CA LYS A 52 -6.95 7.71 -1.62
C LYS A 52 -7.22 7.74 -0.11
N LEU A 53 -6.31 7.18 0.69
CA LEU A 53 -6.42 7.20 2.16
C LEU A 53 -6.55 8.63 2.69
N PHE A 54 -5.77 9.57 2.14
CA PHE A 54 -5.87 10.98 2.49
C PHE A 54 -7.27 11.53 2.17
N THR A 55 -7.76 11.31 0.94
CA THR A 55 -9.06 11.82 0.48
C THR A 55 -10.24 11.24 1.28
N ASP A 56 -10.12 9.97 1.67
CA ASP A 56 -11.12 9.25 2.49
C ASP A 56 -11.10 9.71 3.96
N THR A 57 -9.96 10.22 4.44
CA THR A 57 -9.76 10.63 5.85
C THR A 57 -10.04 12.11 6.10
N PHE A 58 -9.59 12.98 5.19
CA PHE A 58 -9.58 14.43 5.36
C PHE A 58 -10.55 15.13 4.40
N GLU A 59 -11.11 16.25 4.85
CA GLU A 59 -11.93 17.15 4.02
C GLU A 59 -11.09 18.08 3.15
N ASP A 60 -9.83 18.31 3.53
CA ASP A 60 -8.92 19.19 2.81
C ASP A 60 -8.56 18.66 1.42
N ASN A 61 -8.28 19.57 0.50
CA ASN A 61 -7.89 19.22 -0.86
C ASN A 61 -6.43 18.76 -0.87
N PHE A 62 -6.15 17.62 -1.50
CA PHE A 62 -4.79 17.10 -1.63
C PHE A 62 -3.78 18.11 -2.24
N THR A 63 -4.25 19.05 -3.07
CA THR A 63 -3.40 20.10 -3.66
C THR A 63 -2.82 21.09 -2.65
N THR A 64 -3.37 21.19 -1.43
CA THR A 64 -2.82 22.05 -0.37
C THR A 64 -1.73 21.37 0.46
N VAL A 65 -1.41 20.12 0.12
CA VAL A 65 -0.48 19.27 0.86
C VAL A 65 0.91 19.32 0.24
N SER A 66 1.93 19.36 1.08
CA SER A 66 3.34 19.27 0.67
C SER A 66 4.07 18.18 1.45
N ASN A 67 5.24 17.75 0.97
CA ASN A 67 6.05 16.69 1.58
C ASN A 67 5.26 15.41 1.91
N PHE A 68 4.32 15.06 1.03
CA PHE A 68 3.42 13.95 1.23
C PHE A 68 4.16 12.61 1.10
N LYS A 69 3.99 11.75 2.09
CA LYS A 69 4.46 10.37 2.12
C LYS A 69 3.36 9.51 2.71
N GLY A 70 3.22 8.29 2.20
CA GLY A 70 2.37 7.30 2.83
C GLY A 70 2.85 5.91 2.51
N GLY A 71 2.39 4.96 3.30
CA GLY A 71 2.79 3.57 3.16
C GLY A 71 2.05 2.68 4.14
N GLY A 72 2.55 1.47 4.28
CA GLY A 72 1.94 0.44 5.10
C GLY A 72 1.65 -0.83 4.32
N GLU A 73 0.90 -1.71 4.93
CA GLU A 73 0.55 -3.03 4.39
C GLU A 73 -0.96 -3.24 4.47
N VAL A 74 -1.53 -3.78 3.39
CA VAL A 74 -2.90 -4.30 3.37
C VAL A 74 -2.77 -5.81 3.27
N SER A 75 -2.90 -6.52 4.40
CA SER A 75 -2.96 -7.99 4.45
C SER A 75 -4.15 -8.41 5.30
N GLY A 76 -4.22 -9.65 5.80
CA GLY A 76 -5.30 -10.09 6.71
C GLY A 76 -5.51 -9.17 7.92
N SER A 77 -4.48 -8.41 8.29
CA SER A 77 -4.55 -7.16 9.06
C SER A 77 -3.98 -6.01 8.24
N HIS A 78 -4.46 -4.78 8.46
CA HIS A 78 -3.92 -3.58 7.82
C HIS A 78 -3.21 -2.67 8.83
N ASP A 79 -2.16 -2.01 8.38
CA ASP A 79 -1.48 -0.93 9.10
C ASP A 79 -0.96 0.06 8.07
N THR A 80 -1.65 1.19 7.95
CA THR A 80 -1.39 2.22 6.95
C THR A 80 -1.13 3.55 7.62
N TRP A 81 -0.32 4.38 6.98
CA TRP A 81 0.09 5.66 7.55
C TRP A 81 0.29 6.72 6.48
N LEU A 82 0.16 7.98 6.92
CA LEU A 82 0.43 9.17 6.13
C LEU A 82 1.32 10.12 6.94
N TYR A 83 2.22 10.80 6.24
CA TYR A 83 2.93 11.98 6.69
C TYR A 83 2.76 13.07 5.65
N PHE A 84 2.51 14.28 6.10
CA PHE A 84 2.44 15.43 5.21
C PHE A 84 2.59 16.76 5.94
N LYS A 85 2.80 17.82 5.17
CA LYS A 85 2.82 19.20 5.64
C LYS A 85 1.66 20.01 5.10
N MET A 86 1.02 20.79 5.97
CA MET A 86 -0.01 21.76 5.62
C MET A 86 -0.03 22.89 6.65
N THR A 87 -0.23 24.13 6.20
CA THR A 87 -0.13 25.36 7.02
C THR A 87 -1.19 25.50 8.13
N LYS A 88 -2.09 24.53 8.26
CA LYS A 88 -3.17 24.50 9.23
C LYS A 88 -3.45 23.07 9.62
N GLU A 89 -4.07 22.89 10.78
CA GLU A 89 -4.57 21.58 11.21
C GLU A 89 -5.51 20.98 10.14
N ALA A 90 -5.24 19.74 9.72
CA ALA A 90 -6.08 19.05 8.76
C ALA A 90 -7.45 18.70 9.37
N THR A 91 -8.47 18.84 8.55
CA THR A 91 -9.87 18.67 8.93
C THR A 91 -10.27 17.22 8.68
N LEU A 92 -10.43 16.45 9.76
CA LEU A 92 -10.89 15.07 9.71
C LEU A 92 -12.38 15.02 9.34
N ARG A 93 -12.77 14.15 8.40
CA ARG A 93 -14.18 13.96 8.00
C ARG A 93 -15.08 13.47 9.14
N ASN A 94 -14.52 12.67 10.04
CA ASN A 94 -15.23 12.10 11.19
C ASN A 94 -14.74 12.71 12.51
N LYS A 95 -14.44 14.02 12.53
CA LYS A 95 -13.76 14.69 13.66
C LYS A 95 -14.45 14.47 15.01
N GLU A 96 -15.77 14.31 15.05
CA GLU A 96 -16.55 14.12 16.28
C GLU A 96 -16.27 12.77 16.94
N GLN A 97 -15.80 11.80 16.16
CA GLN A 97 -15.46 10.46 16.66
C GLN A 97 -14.02 10.37 17.15
N PHE A 98 -13.21 11.39 16.92
CA PHE A 98 -11.85 11.45 17.43
C PHE A 98 -11.83 12.09 18.81
N THR A 99 -11.37 11.34 19.81
CA THR A 99 -11.18 11.79 21.19
C THR A 99 -9.71 12.17 21.44
N GLY A 100 -9.48 13.03 22.43
CA GLY A 100 -8.16 13.55 22.76
C GLY A 100 -7.26 12.61 23.58
N GLU A 101 -5.95 12.91 23.49
CA GLU A 101 -4.83 12.77 24.46
C GLU A 101 -4.53 11.45 25.20
N ASP A 102 -5.47 10.53 25.46
CA ASP A 102 -5.23 9.37 26.35
C ASP A 102 -4.10 8.42 25.87
N ARG A 103 -3.68 8.54 24.60
CA ARG A 103 -2.67 7.67 23.96
C ARG A 103 -1.53 8.43 23.30
N GLU A 104 -1.32 9.70 23.64
CA GLU A 104 -0.35 10.57 22.96
C GLU A 104 1.06 9.98 22.97
N GLU A 105 1.52 9.51 24.12
CA GLU A 105 2.85 8.94 24.27
C GLU A 105 3.07 7.70 23.39
N VAL A 106 2.06 6.84 23.28
CA VAL A 106 2.14 5.60 22.48
C VAL A 106 2.17 5.95 21.00
N ALA A 107 1.27 6.83 20.55
CA ALA A 107 1.21 7.29 19.17
C ALA A 107 2.50 8.00 18.77
N ARG A 108 2.99 8.91 19.62
CA ARG A 108 4.22 9.67 19.40
C ARG A 108 5.44 8.75 19.24
N ARG A 109 5.62 7.77 20.13
CA ARG A 109 6.73 6.81 20.02
C ARG A 109 6.67 6.00 18.73
N TRP A 110 5.47 5.61 18.31
CA TRP A 110 5.29 4.89 17.06
C TRP A 110 5.69 5.76 15.85
N PHE A 111 5.20 7.01 15.79
CA PHE A 111 5.55 7.93 14.71
C PHE A 111 7.04 8.31 14.70
N ILE A 112 7.69 8.47 15.86
CA ILE A 112 9.15 8.72 15.95
C ILE A 112 9.94 7.56 15.33
N LYS A 113 9.52 6.32 15.58
CA LYS A 113 10.18 5.15 14.98
C LYS A 113 10.08 5.16 13.46
N LEU A 114 8.94 5.61 12.93
CA LEU A 114 8.69 5.68 11.49
C LEU A 114 9.36 6.90 10.83
N PHE A 115 9.43 8.03 11.54
CA PHE A 115 9.96 9.31 11.07
C PHE A 115 11.01 9.86 12.04
N PRO A 116 12.18 9.21 12.17
CA PRO A 116 13.19 9.60 13.16
C PRO A 116 13.76 11.01 12.94
N ASP A 117 13.78 11.46 11.68
CA ASP A 117 14.30 12.76 11.27
C ASP A 117 13.25 13.86 11.21
N SER A 118 12.00 13.58 11.62
CA SER A 118 10.95 14.59 11.68
C SER A 118 11.33 15.69 12.68
N GLU A 119 11.15 16.95 12.28
CA GLU A 119 11.34 18.10 13.15
C GLU A 119 10.25 18.17 14.23
N GLY A 120 8.99 17.99 13.87
CA GLY A 120 7.82 18.08 14.75
C GLY A 120 7.74 16.97 15.79
N LEU A 121 8.48 15.87 15.58
CA LEU A 121 8.59 14.76 16.53
C LEU A 121 9.89 14.80 17.35
N GLN A 122 10.64 15.91 17.33
CA GLN A 122 11.75 16.11 18.26
C GLN A 122 11.25 16.51 19.67
N PRO A 123 11.98 16.15 20.74
CA PRO A 123 11.58 16.48 22.12
C PRO A 123 11.28 17.96 22.37
N VAL A 124 12.04 18.84 21.73
CA VAL A 124 11.86 20.31 21.84
C VAL A 124 10.51 20.79 21.29
N ASN A 125 9.82 19.95 20.51
CA ASN A 125 8.58 20.27 19.84
C ASN A 125 7.35 19.54 20.41
N TYR A 126 7.49 18.73 21.46
CA TYR A 126 6.38 17.93 22.01
C TYR A 126 5.23 18.77 22.56
N GLN A 127 5.52 19.94 23.14
CA GLN A 127 4.50 20.88 23.61
C GLN A 127 3.61 21.47 22.50
N TYR A 128 3.98 21.25 21.23
CA TYR A 128 3.23 21.70 20.07
C TYR A 128 2.43 20.57 19.41
N LEU A 129 2.46 19.37 19.99
CA LEU A 129 1.71 18.24 19.48
C LEU A 129 0.25 18.29 19.94
N LYS A 130 -0.63 17.86 19.04
CA LYS A 130 -2.03 17.60 19.31
C LYS A 130 -2.35 16.19 18.84
N LEU A 131 -2.64 15.27 19.77
CA LEU A 131 -3.15 13.96 19.43
C LEU A 131 -4.69 13.96 19.39
N LYS A 132 -5.20 13.35 18.32
CA LYS A 132 -6.57 12.86 18.21
C LYS A 132 -6.54 11.37 17.90
N SER A 133 -7.41 10.60 18.54
CA SER A 133 -7.50 9.16 18.29
C SER A 133 -8.95 8.70 18.18
N ARG A 134 -9.20 7.67 17.37
CA ARG A 134 -10.51 7.03 17.24
C ARG A 134 -10.33 5.52 17.31
N ILE A 135 -11.34 4.83 17.84
CA ILE A 135 -11.49 3.39 17.69
C ILE A 135 -12.85 3.16 17.06
N ASP A 136 -12.88 2.43 15.95
CA ASP A 136 -14.10 1.93 15.32
C ASP A 136 -14.19 0.43 15.60
N ASN A 137 -15.28 0.03 16.24
CA ASN A 137 -15.49 -1.35 16.65
C ASN A 137 -16.76 -1.86 15.95
N GLN A 138 -16.56 -2.72 14.97
CA GLN A 138 -17.63 -3.37 14.23
C GLN A 138 -17.62 -4.88 14.52
N ALA A 139 -18.70 -5.58 14.17
CA ALA A 139 -18.89 -6.99 14.53
C ALA A 139 -17.72 -7.90 14.10
N ASP A 140 -17.06 -7.56 12.99
CA ASP A 140 -16.07 -8.42 12.35
C ASP A 140 -14.66 -7.78 12.26
N HIS A 141 -14.48 -6.56 12.76
CA HIS A 141 -13.19 -5.85 12.69
C HIS A 141 -13.08 -4.74 13.74
N ILE A 142 -11.85 -4.54 14.24
CA ILE A 142 -11.52 -3.42 15.13
C ILE A 142 -10.46 -2.56 14.45
N ASN A 143 -10.83 -1.30 14.17
CA ASN A 143 -9.93 -0.33 13.56
C ASN A 143 -9.55 0.75 14.57
N HIS A 144 -8.28 1.10 14.56
CA HIS A 144 -7.73 2.14 15.39
C HIS A 144 -7.12 3.22 14.51
N TYR A 145 -7.30 4.47 14.94
CA TYR A 145 -6.86 5.63 14.19
C TYR A 145 -6.09 6.56 15.12
N TRP A 146 -4.94 7.03 14.66
CA TRP A 146 -4.17 8.10 15.29
C TRP A 146 -3.97 9.23 14.30
N TYR A 147 -4.22 10.45 14.77
CA TYR A 147 -3.89 11.67 14.06
C TYR A 147 -3.11 12.57 15.01
N LEU A 148 -1.87 12.89 14.62
CA LEU A 148 -0.96 13.74 15.38
C LEU A 148 -0.61 14.95 14.53
N TYR A 149 -0.74 16.14 15.08
CA TYR A 149 -0.44 17.39 14.40
C TYR A 149 0.52 18.23 15.24
N ASN A 150 1.60 18.72 14.61
CA ASN A 150 2.49 19.70 15.22
C ASN A 150 2.22 21.10 14.65
N TRP A 151 1.63 21.98 15.45
CA TRP A 151 1.25 23.33 14.99
C TRP A 151 2.41 24.31 14.83
N ARG A 152 3.62 23.94 15.23
CA ARG A 152 4.83 24.74 15.02
C ARG A 152 5.54 24.39 13.71
N THR A 153 5.53 23.11 13.31
CA THR A 153 6.25 22.63 12.11
C THR A 153 5.34 22.34 10.92
N ASP A 154 4.03 22.52 11.08
CA ASP A 154 2.99 22.23 10.10
C ASP A 154 2.94 20.75 9.69
N GLU A 155 3.44 19.85 10.54
CA GLU A 155 3.54 18.44 10.24
C GLU A 155 2.35 17.64 10.77
N HIS A 156 1.86 16.77 9.92
CA HIS A 156 0.74 15.89 10.17
C HIS A 156 1.19 14.44 10.04
N TYR A 157 0.72 13.64 10.98
CA TYR A 157 0.93 12.20 11.01
C TYR A 157 -0.42 11.54 11.17
N TYR A 158 -0.66 10.52 10.37
CA TYR A 158 -1.87 9.73 10.45
C TYR A 158 -1.52 8.26 10.40
N ARG A 159 -2.27 7.45 11.14
CA ARG A 159 -2.19 6.00 11.12
C ARG A 159 -3.58 5.41 11.23
N ASP A 160 -3.86 4.39 10.43
CA ASP A 160 -5.04 3.54 10.45
C ASP A 160 -4.57 2.09 10.47
N TRP A 161 -4.90 1.35 11.53
CA TRP A 161 -4.56 -0.06 11.66
C TRP A 161 -5.68 -0.86 12.29
N GLY A 162 -5.80 -2.12 11.89
CA GLY A 162 -6.86 -3.01 12.34
C GLY A 162 -6.63 -4.46 11.93
N TYR A 163 -7.53 -5.31 12.42
CA TYR A 163 -7.57 -6.76 12.16
C TYR A 163 -9.03 -7.25 12.13
#